data_AF-A0A967SQH2-F1
#
_entry.id   AF-A0A967SQH2-F1
#
_cell.length_a   1.000
_cell.length_b   1.000
_cell.length_c   1.000
_cell.angle_alpha   90.00
_cell.angle_beta   90.00
_cell.angle_gamma   90.00
#
_symmetry.space_group_name_H-M   'P 1'
#
loop_
_entity.id
_entity.type
_entity.pdbx_description
1 polymer ?
#
loop_
_entity_poly.entity_id
_entity_poly.type
_entity_poly.pdbx_seq_one_letter_code
_entity_poly.pdbx_strand_id
1 'polypeptide(L)'
;MPGGTGWETFLGGFVLVVLVVDVFVTVLHASSGAGPYTSLQNRVLWRVSSAVAARLSGRRPVLASSAPLMALATPVAWMTFLTVGFALLYHPVIGSFPADPPLEVQGWAASIYLSGYLTTTLGVGDVVPAGAVWRIASVVQSALGFALFSASITYVLSIYGRHTADAALALHLHNLFRDSELGDWGAEGSEHRSTVRSLA
;
A
#
# COMPACT_ATOMS: atom_id res chain seq x y z
N MET A 1 -11.30 -38.00 -1.13
CA MET A 1 -10.95 -38.04 0.30
C MET A 1 -10.70 -36.61 0.76
N PRO A 2 -11.32 -36.10 1.84
CA PRO A 2 -11.06 -34.75 2.32
C PRO A 2 -9.73 -34.75 3.08
N GLY A 3 -8.63 -34.61 2.34
CA GLY A 3 -7.26 -34.62 2.86
C GLY A 3 -6.68 -33.23 3.15
N GLY A 4 -7.51 -32.19 3.18
CA GLY A 4 -7.10 -30.85 3.58
C GLY A 4 -6.88 -30.79 5.08
N THR A 5 -5.64 -30.95 5.49
CA THR A 5 -5.18 -30.80 6.86
C THR A 5 -5.59 -29.44 7.42
N GLY A 6 -6.39 -29.42 8.50
CA GLY A 6 -7.05 -28.21 9.03
C GLY A 6 -6.13 -27.01 9.35
N TRP A 7 -4.81 -27.21 9.37
CA TRP A 7 -3.83 -26.11 9.47
C TRP A 7 -3.93 -25.12 8.31
N GLU A 8 -4.31 -25.53 7.11
CA GLU A 8 -4.49 -24.62 5.96
C GLU A 8 -5.58 -23.57 6.25
N THR A 9 -6.70 -24.02 6.82
CA THR A 9 -7.82 -23.15 7.20
C THR A 9 -7.43 -22.20 8.34
N PHE A 10 -6.69 -22.70 9.35
CA PHE A 10 -6.17 -21.86 10.42
C PHE A 10 -5.18 -20.81 9.91
N LEU A 11 -4.26 -21.19 9.01
CA LEU A 11 -3.34 -20.25 8.38
C LEU A 11 -4.07 -19.22 7.52
N GLY A 12 -5.06 -19.64 6.74
CA GLY A 12 -5.88 -18.74 5.93
C GLY A 12 -6.62 -17.72 6.81
N GLY A 13 -7.26 -18.18 7.89
CA GLY A 13 -7.89 -17.31 8.88
C GLY A 13 -6.90 -16.33 9.53
N PHE A 14 -5.72 -16.82 9.91
CA PHE A 14 -4.65 -15.98 10.46
C PHE A 14 -4.20 -14.89 9.46
N VAL A 15 -3.99 -15.24 8.19
CA VAL A 15 -3.63 -14.29 7.12
C VAL A 15 -4.71 -13.22 6.96
N LEU A 16 -5.99 -13.60 6.98
CA LEU A 16 -7.10 -12.66 6.89
C LEU A 16 -7.18 -11.72 8.11
N VAL A 17 -6.94 -12.23 9.32
CA VAL A 17 -6.88 -11.37 10.52
C VAL A 17 -5.72 -10.37 10.43
N VAL A 18 -4.54 -10.82 10.00
CA VAL A 18 -3.38 -9.94 9.80
C VAL A 18 -3.69 -8.86 8.76
N LEU A 19 -4.33 -9.23 7.64
CA LEU A 19 -4.76 -8.27 6.62
C LEU A 19 -5.74 -7.23 7.18
N VAL A 20 -6.77 -7.66 7.90
CA VAL A 20 -7.76 -6.74 8.50
C VAL A 20 -7.07 -5.78 9.47
N VAL A 21 -6.21 -6.29 10.36
CA VAL A 21 -5.46 -5.45 11.30
C VAL A 21 -4.56 -4.45 10.56
N ASP A 22 -3.85 -4.88 9.53
CA ASP A 22 -2.96 -3.99 8.76
C ASP A 22 -3.73 -2.89 8.03
N VAL A 23 -4.85 -3.21 7.41
CA VAL A 23 -5.73 -2.23 6.74
C VAL A 23 -6.32 -1.25 7.75
N PHE A 24 -6.83 -1.74 8.89
CA PHE A 24 -7.37 -0.88 9.95
C PHE A 24 -6.30 0.08 10.49
N VAL A 25 -5.09 -0.41 10.77
CA VAL A 25 -4.02 0.45 11.29
C VAL A 25 -3.55 1.44 10.22
N THR A 26 -3.38 1.00 8.97
CA THR A 26 -2.85 1.85 7.91
C THR A 26 -3.85 2.92 7.45
N VAL A 27 -5.14 2.58 7.38
CA VAL A 27 -6.18 3.49 6.91
C VAL A 27 -6.74 4.36 8.04
N LEU A 28 -7.06 3.78 9.21
CA LEU A 28 -7.72 4.50 10.30
C LEU A 28 -6.74 5.12 11.32
N HIS A 29 -5.55 4.54 11.50
CA HIS A 29 -4.51 5.09 12.38
C HIS A 29 -3.39 5.80 11.60
N ALA A 30 -3.74 6.55 10.56
CA ALA A 30 -2.82 7.33 9.73
C ALA A 30 -1.95 8.34 10.53
N SER A 31 -2.34 8.69 11.77
CA SER A 31 -1.62 9.61 12.66
C SER A 31 -0.58 8.97 13.59
N SER A 32 -0.56 7.63 13.74
CA SER A 32 0.25 6.96 14.79
C SER A 32 1.43 6.14 14.25
N GLY A 33 1.50 5.86 12.95
CA GLY A 33 2.60 5.13 12.31
C GLY A 33 2.14 4.07 11.31
N ALA A 34 3.08 3.58 10.48
CA ALA A 34 2.83 2.52 9.51
C ALA A 34 2.43 1.20 10.19
N GLY A 35 1.43 0.49 9.66
CA GLY A 35 0.98 -0.82 10.16
C GLY A 35 2.09 -1.87 10.22
N PRO A 36 1.92 -3.00 10.95
CA PRO A 36 2.97 -4.00 11.13
C PRO A 36 3.53 -4.54 9.81
N TYR A 37 2.69 -4.79 8.79
CA TYR A 37 3.17 -5.20 7.47
C TYR A 37 3.77 -4.03 6.70
N THR A 38 3.13 -2.86 6.70
CA THR A 38 3.70 -1.65 6.08
C THR A 38 5.07 -1.30 6.66
N SER A 39 5.29 -1.49 7.96
CA SER A 39 6.57 -1.23 8.66
C SER A 39 7.65 -2.24 8.31
N LEU A 40 7.26 -3.51 8.08
CA LEU A 40 8.16 -4.57 7.63
C LEU A 40 8.51 -4.35 6.16
N GLN A 41 7.53 -4.02 5.33
CA GLN A 41 7.69 -3.68 3.93
C GLN A 41 8.61 -2.46 3.78
N ASN A 42 8.41 -1.40 4.59
CA ASN A 42 9.28 -0.22 4.61
C ASN A 42 10.74 -0.59 4.95
N ARG A 43 10.94 -1.47 5.95
CA ARG A 43 12.27 -1.95 6.35
C ARG A 43 12.92 -2.83 5.29
N VAL A 44 12.18 -3.74 4.67
CA VAL A 44 12.69 -4.62 3.61
C VAL A 44 13.03 -3.80 2.37
N LEU A 45 12.16 -2.88 1.95
CA LEU A 45 12.45 -2.01 0.82
C LEU A 45 13.59 -1.05 1.10
N TRP A 46 13.71 -0.50 2.31
CA TRP A 46 14.88 0.31 2.69
C TRP A 46 16.17 -0.48 2.57
N ARG A 47 16.17 -1.76 3.00
CA ARG A 47 17.35 -2.63 2.87
C ARG A 47 17.66 -2.95 1.40
N VAL A 48 16.65 -3.23 0.59
CA VAL A 48 16.82 -3.52 -0.84
C VAL A 48 17.30 -2.29 -1.59
N SER A 49 16.67 -1.13 -1.38
CA SER A 49 17.07 0.14 -2.01
C SER A 49 18.48 0.57 -1.57
N SER A 50 18.81 0.40 -0.29
CA SER A 50 20.17 0.65 0.22
C SER A 50 21.21 -0.30 -0.37
N ALA A 51 20.87 -1.58 -0.57
CA ALA A 51 21.76 -2.56 -1.19
C ALA A 51 21.96 -2.29 -2.69
N VAL A 52 20.91 -1.86 -3.40
CA VAL A 52 20.99 -1.48 -4.82
C VAL A 52 21.74 -0.16 -5.00
N ALA A 53 21.50 0.84 -4.15
CA ALA A 53 22.23 2.11 -4.13
C ALA A 53 23.67 1.99 -3.62
N ALA A 54 24.02 0.89 -2.95
CA ALA A 54 25.40 0.54 -2.64
C ALA A 54 26.13 -0.10 -3.84
N ARG A 55 25.38 -0.71 -4.77
CA ARG A 55 25.93 -1.32 -6.00
C ARG A 55 26.00 -0.38 -7.19
N LEU A 56 25.08 0.58 -7.30
CA LEU A 56 25.18 1.67 -8.27
C LEU A 56 25.76 2.90 -7.58
N SER A 57 26.83 3.46 -8.13
CA SER A 57 27.55 4.67 -7.65
C SER A 57 26.74 5.98 -7.75
N GLY A 58 25.42 5.92 -7.55
CA GLY A 58 24.48 7.04 -7.68
C GLY A 58 23.39 6.98 -6.62
N ARG A 59 23.71 7.40 -5.39
CA ARG A 59 22.81 7.34 -4.21
C ARG A 59 21.58 8.26 -4.28
N ARG A 60 21.54 9.29 -5.14
CA ARG A 60 20.47 10.30 -5.12
C ARG A 60 19.22 9.99 -5.94
N PRO A 61 19.29 9.52 -7.20
CA PRO A 61 18.07 9.27 -7.99
C PRO A 61 17.31 8.00 -7.56
N VAL A 62 18.02 6.95 -7.14
CA VAL A 62 17.41 5.67 -6.73
C VAL A 62 16.58 5.82 -5.45
N LEU A 63 17.05 6.59 -4.47
CA LEU A 63 16.30 6.86 -3.23
C LEU A 63 15.07 7.75 -3.45
N ALA A 64 15.11 8.70 -4.39
CA ALA A 64 13.98 9.57 -4.71
C ALA A 64 12.84 8.83 -5.44
N SER A 65 13.15 7.89 -6.34
CA SER A 65 12.15 7.09 -7.05
C SER A 65 11.61 5.90 -6.24
N SER A 66 12.25 5.55 -5.12
CA SER A 66 11.83 4.43 -4.29
C SER A 66 10.45 4.68 -3.66
N ALA A 67 10.24 5.87 -3.08
CA ALA A 67 9.07 6.18 -2.25
C ALA A 67 7.69 6.01 -2.96
N PRO A 68 7.47 6.51 -4.20
CA PRO A 68 6.21 6.30 -4.92
C PRO A 68 5.96 4.83 -5.28
N LEU A 69 7.01 4.08 -5.64
CA LEU A 69 6.90 2.65 -5.93
C LEU A 69 6.53 1.85 -4.67
N MET A 70 7.02 2.25 -3.48
CA MET A 70 6.63 1.59 -2.21
C MET A 70 5.16 1.84 -1.88
N ALA A 71 4.69 3.05 -2.18
CA ALA A 71 3.28 3.40 -2.03
C ALA A 71 2.39 2.53 -2.91
N LEU A 72 2.73 2.34 -4.19
CA LEU A 72 1.99 1.43 -5.07
C LEU A 72 2.09 -0.05 -4.66
N ALA A 73 3.21 -0.47 -4.07
CA ALA A 73 3.40 -1.86 -3.64
C ALA A 73 2.51 -2.27 -2.46
N THR A 74 2.00 -1.31 -1.68
CA THR A 74 1.17 -1.57 -0.50
C THR A 74 -0.22 -2.13 -0.88
N PRO A 75 -1.04 -1.47 -1.73
CA PRO A 75 -2.33 -2.01 -2.14
C PRO A 75 -2.22 -3.32 -2.93
N VAL A 76 -1.16 -3.49 -3.74
CA VAL A 76 -0.90 -4.78 -4.41
C VAL A 76 -0.68 -5.90 -3.40
N ALA A 77 0.06 -5.62 -2.31
CA ALA A 77 0.24 -6.59 -1.24
C ALA A 77 -1.08 -6.92 -0.52
N TRP A 78 -1.94 -5.93 -0.26
CA TRP A 78 -3.26 -6.17 0.34
C TRP A 78 -4.12 -7.10 -0.53
N MET A 79 -4.19 -6.84 -1.83
CA MET A 79 -4.90 -7.71 -2.78
C MET A 79 -4.33 -9.12 -2.79
N THR A 80 -3.01 -9.25 -2.73
CA THR A 80 -2.31 -10.54 -2.69
C THR A 80 -2.64 -11.30 -1.41
N PHE A 81 -2.63 -10.64 -0.24
CA PHE A 81 -2.99 -11.28 1.02
C PHE A 81 -4.44 -11.70 1.09
N LEU A 82 -5.37 -10.88 0.60
CA LEU A 82 -6.77 -11.25 0.53
C LEU A 82 -6.95 -12.51 -0.32
N THR A 83 -6.31 -12.50 -1.50
CA THR A 83 -6.36 -13.62 -2.45
C THR A 83 -5.76 -14.89 -1.85
N VAL A 84 -4.58 -14.81 -1.26
CA VAL A 84 -3.90 -15.97 -0.65
C VAL A 84 -4.65 -16.48 0.58
N GLY A 85 -5.15 -15.58 1.43
CA GLY A 85 -5.93 -15.91 2.62
C GLY A 85 -7.17 -16.71 2.26
N PHE A 86 -7.98 -16.24 1.32
CA PHE A 86 -9.15 -16.99 0.86
C PHE A 86 -8.80 -18.24 0.04
N ALA A 87 -7.70 -18.24 -0.73
CA ALA A 87 -7.25 -19.43 -1.45
C ALA A 87 -6.89 -20.57 -0.48
N LEU A 88 -6.24 -20.26 0.65
CA LEU A 88 -5.99 -21.20 1.75
C LEU A 88 -7.29 -21.77 2.32
N LEU A 89 -8.34 -20.95 2.45
CA LEU A 89 -9.65 -21.41 2.92
C LEU A 89 -10.34 -22.35 1.91
N TYR A 90 -10.27 -22.04 0.61
CA TYR A 90 -10.94 -22.85 -0.42
C TYR A 90 -10.19 -24.12 -0.79
N HIS A 91 -8.87 -24.15 -0.64
CA HIS A 91 -8.05 -25.27 -1.09
C HIS A 91 -8.49 -26.66 -0.60
N PRO A 92 -8.87 -26.85 0.67
CA PRO A 92 -9.38 -28.14 1.15
C PRO A 92 -10.65 -28.63 0.44
N VAL A 93 -11.47 -27.71 -0.08
CA VAL A 93 -12.81 -27.97 -0.60
C VAL A 93 -12.94 -27.70 -2.10
N ILE A 94 -11.92 -27.13 -2.75
CA ILE A 94 -11.98 -26.67 -4.15
C ILE A 94 -12.36 -27.81 -5.11
N GLY A 95 -11.86 -29.03 -4.86
CA GLY A 95 -12.18 -30.20 -5.69
C GLY A 95 -13.63 -30.70 -5.56
N SER A 96 -14.41 -30.14 -4.62
CA SER A 96 -15.84 -30.44 -4.48
C SER A 96 -16.74 -29.39 -5.13
N PHE A 97 -16.18 -28.28 -5.59
CA PHE A 97 -16.95 -27.22 -6.22
C PHE A 97 -17.25 -27.57 -7.69
N PRO A 98 -18.49 -27.36 -8.17
CA PRO A 98 -18.82 -27.54 -9.56
C PRO A 98 -18.06 -26.52 -10.42
N ALA A 99 -17.54 -27.01 -11.55
CA ALA A 99 -16.90 -26.20 -12.57
C ALA A 99 -17.51 -26.50 -13.94
N ASP A 100 -17.86 -25.46 -14.70
CA ASP A 100 -18.44 -25.57 -16.04
C ASP A 100 -17.91 -24.43 -16.95
N PRO A 101 -17.07 -24.72 -17.96
CA PRO A 101 -16.51 -26.03 -18.32
C PRO A 101 -15.55 -26.58 -17.25
N PRO A 102 -15.16 -27.88 -17.33
CA PRO A 102 -14.18 -28.44 -16.40
C PRO A 102 -12.88 -27.61 -16.41
N LEU A 103 -12.46 -27.15 -15.22
CA LEU A 103 -11.23 -26.39 -15.07
C LEU A 103 -10.02 -27.21 -15.54
N GLU A 104 -9.19 -26.61 -16.38
CA GLU A 104 -7.87 -27.14 -16.71
C GLU A 104 -6.91 -27.06 -15.51
N VAL A 105 -7.08 -26.06 -14.65
CA VAL A 105 -6.27 -25.85 -13.45
C VAL A 105 -6.90 -26.55 -12.24
N GLN A 106 -6.09 -27.28 -11.46
CA GLN A 106 -6.57 -28.05 -10.30
C GLN A 106 -5.77 -27.74 -9.03
N GLY A 107 -6.31 -28.17 -7.88
CA GLY A 107 -5.68 -28.04 -6.56
C GLY A 107 -5.41 -26.60 -6.16
N TRP A 108 -4.16 -26.30 -5.80
CA TRP A 108 -3.74 -24.98 -5.33
C TRP A 108 -3.96 -23.88 -6.37
N ALA A 109 -3.67 -24.17 -7.65
CA ALA A 109 -3.87 -23.21 -8.74
C ALA A 109 -5.35 -22.83 -8.92
N ALA A 110 -6.25 -23.81 -8.84
CA ALA A 110 -7.70 -23.57 -8.89
C ALA A 110 -8.19 -22.69 -7.73
N SER A 111 -7.60 -22.87 -6.54
CA SER A 111 -7.97 -22.12 -5.34
C SER A 111 -7.54 -20.66 -5.42
N ILE A 112 -6.32 -20.41 -5.93
CA ILE A 112 -5.84 -19.06 -6.23
C ILE A 112 -6.67 -18.42 -7.34
N TYR A 113 -7.02 -19.18 -8.39
CA TYR A 113 -7.84 -18.70 -9.48
C TYR A 113 -9.23 -18.24 -9.00
N LEU A 114 -9.93 -19.11 -8.26
CA LEU A 114 -11.22 -18.81 -7.63
C LEU A 114 -11.13 -17.56 -6.75
N SER A 115 -10.17 -17.56 -5.83
CA SER A 115 -9.98 -16.45 -4.89
C SER A 115 -9.58 -15.15 -5.60
N GLY A 116 -8.77 -15.25 -6.66
CA GLY A 116 -8.31 -14.10 -7.42
C GLY A 116 -9.46 -13.40 -8.11
N TYR A 117 -10.31 -14.14 -8.84
CA TYR A 117 -11.45 -13.52 -9.53
C TYR A 117 -12.49 -12.96 -8.54
N LEU A 118 -12.68 -13.60 -7.38
CA LEU A 118 -13.60 -13.09 -6.34
C LEU A 118 -13.06 -11.80 -5.72
N THR A 119 -11.75 -11.74 -5.46
CA THR A 119 -11.06 -10.55 -4.95
C THR A 119 -11.11 -9.39 -5.93
N THR A 120 -10.94 -9.66 -7.23
CA THR A 120 -11.04 -8.64 -8.28
C THR A 120 -12.48 -8.31 -8.67
N THR A 121 -13.47 -8.96 -8.04
CA THR A 121 -14.91 -8.82 -8.32
C THR A 121 -15.31 -9.19 -9.75
N LEU A 122 -14.44 -9.88 -10.49
CA LEU A 122 -14.66 -10.24 -11.90
C LEU A 122 -15.81 -11.25 -12.07
N GLY A 123 -15.92 -12.20 -11.14
CA GLY A 123 -17.07 -13.12 -11.08
C GLY A 123 -17.27 -14.01 -12.31
N VAL A 124 -16.22 -14.59 -12.90
CA VAL A 124 -16.30 -15.36 -14.18
C VAL A 124 -17.34 -16.48 -14.14
N GLY A 125 -17.53 -17.12 -12.98
CA GLY A 125 -18.62 -18.08 -12.74
C GLY A 125 -18.36 -19.49 -13.28
N ASP A 126 -17.17 -19.73 -13.80
CA ASP A 126 -16.68 -21.04 -14.26
C ASP A 126 -16.40 -22.01 -13.11
N VAL A 127 -16.13 -21.50 -11.91
CA VAL A 127 -16.03 -22.26 -10.65
C VAL A 127 -16.98 -21.66 -9.65
N VAL A 128 -17.95 -22.43 -9.16
CA VAL A 128 -18.96 -21.87 -8.25
C VAL A 128 -18.80 -22.47 -6.86
N PRO A 129 -18.56 -21.65 -5.81
CA PRO A 129 -18.57 -22.12 -4.44
C PRO A 129 -19.85 -22.89 -4.10
N ALA A 130 -19.69 -24.16 -3.69
CA ALA A 130 -20.80 -25.02 -3.31
C ALA A 130 -20.98 -25.06 -1.79
N GLY A 131 -22.24 -25.07 -1.35
CA GLY A 131 -22.61 -25.06 0.07
C GLY A 131 -22.82 -23.65 0.64
N ALA A 132 -23.69 -23.55 1.64
CA ALA A 132 -24.14 -22.26 2.18
C ALA A 132 -22.99 -21.41 2.74
N VAL A 133 -22.07 -22.04 3.49
CA VAL A 133 -20.92 -21.35 4.11
C VAL A 133 -20.01 -20.74 3.05
N TRP A 134 -19.68 -21.50 2.01
CA TRP A 134 -18.74 -21.06 0.97
C TRP A 134 -19.34 -20.00 0.05
N ARG A 135 -20.66 -20.04 -0.18
CA ARG A 135 -21.38 -18.97 -0.89
C ARG A 135 -21.38 -17.65 -0.10
N ILE A 136 -21.57 -17.72 1.22
CA ILE A 136 -21.46 -16.51 2.06
C ILE A 136 -20.01 -16.01 2.06
N ALA A 137 -19.03 -16.92 2.19
CA ALA A 137 -17.61 -16.58 2.13
C ALA A 137 -17.24 -15.87 0.82
N SER A 138 -17.75 -16.31 -0.32
CA SER A 138 -17.49 -15.64 -1.60
C SER A 138 -18.10 -14.25 -1.68
N VAL A 139 -19.32 -14.06 -1.13
CA VAL A 139 -19.94 -12.71 -1.04
C VAL A 139 -19.10 -11.79 -0.15
N VAL A 140 -18.68 -12.29 1.02
CA VAL A 140 -17.81 -11.53 1.94
C VAL A 140 -16.48 -11.19 1.27
N GLN A 141 -15.86 -12.15 0.58
CA GLN A 141 -14.62 -11.93 -0.13
C GLN A 141 -14.75 -10.85 -1.21
N SER A 142 -15.80 -10.90 -2.03
CA SER A 142 -16.01 -9.88 -3.06
C SER A 142 -16.29 -8.50 -2.46
N ALA A 143 -17.04 -8.42 -1.35
CA ALA A 143 -17.24 -7.17 -0.62
C ALA A 143 -15.91 -6.60 -0.07
N LEU A 144 -15.06 -7.46 0.50
CA LEU A 144 -13.74 -7.08 0.99
C LEU A 144 -12.81 -6.66 -0.14
N GLY A 145 -12.82 -7.37 -1.27
CA GLY A 145 -12.06 -7.02 -2.47
C GLY A 145 -12.43 -5.64 -2.99
N PHE A 146 -13.74 -5.36 -3.10
CA PHE A 146 -14.24 -4.04 -3.48
C PHE A 146 -13.84 -2.93 -2.49
N ALA A 147 -13.97 -3.20 -1.19
CA ALA A 147 -13.54 -2.25 -0.15
C ALA A 147 -12.04 -1.97 -0.21
N LEU A 148 -11.21 -3.00 -0.43
CA LEU A 148 -9.78 -2.86 -0.63
C LEU A 148 -9.43 -2.08 -1.91
N PHE A 149 -10.16 -2.29 -3.00
CA PHE A 149 -9.97 -1.51 -4.23
C PHE A 149 -10.22 -0.03 -3.97
N SER A 150 -11.33 0.28 -3.30
CA SER A 150 -11.69 1.65 -2.91
C SER A 150 -10.61 2.28 -2.03
N ALA A 151 -10.19 1.56 -0.98
CA ALA A 151 -9.12 1.99 -0.08
C ALA A 151 -7.78 2.19 -0.81
N SER A 152 -7.46 1.33 -1.78
CA SER A 152 -6.26 1.43 -2.61
C SER A 152 -6.24 2.72 -3.42
N ILE A 153 -7.37 3.07 -4.05
CA ILE A 153 -7.52 4.33 -4.81
C ILE A 153 -7.36 5.53 -3.87
N THR A 154 -8.03 5.52 -2.72
CA THR A 154 -7.91 6.59 -1.71
C THR A 154 -6.48 6.76 -1.21
N TYR A 155 -5.78 5.64 -0.95
CA TYR A 155 -4.39 5.65 -0.50
C TYR A 155 -3.45 6.25 -1.55
N VAL A 156 -3.59 5.82 -2.82
CA VAL A 156 -2.81 6.37 -3.93
C VAL A 156 -3.08 7.87 -4.08
N LEU A 157 -4.34 8.30 -4.05
CA LEU A 157 -4.65 9.73 -4.15
C LEU A 157 -4.07 10.54 -2.97
N SER A 158 -4.14 9.99 -1.76
CA SER A 158 -3.61 10.64 -0.55
C SER A 158 -2.09 10.83 -0.59
N ILE A 159 -1.35 9.85 -1.13
CA ILE A 159 0.12 9.97 -1.22
C ILE A 159 0.54 11.03 -2.24
N TYR A 160 -0.14 11.12 -3.38
CA TYR A 160 0.12 12.18 -4.36
C TYR A 160 -0.21 13.57 -3.78
N GLY A 161 -1.24 13.68 -2.93
CA GLY A 161 -1.63 14.94 -2.29
C GLY A 161 -0.63 15.50 -1.27
N ARG A 162 0.20 14.67 -0.62
CA ARG A 162 1.18 15.16 0.37
C ARG A 162 2.40 15.82 -0.26
N HIS A 163 2.84 15.36 -1.42
CA HIS A 163 4.02 15.92 -2.08
C HIS A 163 3.82 17.37 -2.56
N THR A 164 2.60 17.75 -2.95
CA THR A 164 2.29 19.14 -3.33
C THR A 164 2.29 20.07 -2.12
N ALA A 165 1.81 19.60 -0.96
CA ALA A 165 1.80 20.38 0.28
C ALA A 165 3.21 20.63 0.83
N ASP A 166 4.08 19.62 0.84
CA ASP A 166 5.47 19.75 1.32
C ASP A 166 6.30 20.66 0.40
N ALA A 167 6.11 20.57 -0.93
CA ALA A 167 6.78 21.45 -1.89
C ALA A 167 6.32 22.91 -1.74
N ALA A 168 5.01 23.14 -1.51
CA ALA A 168 4.46 24.47 -1.27
C ALA A 168 4.98 25.07 0.05
N LEU A 169 5.11 24.27 1.11
CA LEU A 169 5.68 24.70 2.38
C LEU A 169 7.17 25.03 2.26
N ALA A 170 7.94 24.22 1.54
CA ALA A 170 9.35 24.47 1.29
C ALA A 170 9.57 25.77 0.50
N LEU A 171 8.73 26.04 -0.50
CA LEU A 171 8.73 27.32 -1.24
C LEU A 171 8.32 28.50 -0.35
N HIS A 172 7.33 28.32 0.51
CA HIS A 172 6.88 29.36 1.43
C HIS A 172 7.96 29.73 2.45
N LEU A 173 8.61 28.73 3.06
CA LEU A 173 9.74 28.94 3.96
C LEU A 173 10.92 29.57 3.23
N HIS A 174 11.25 29.11 2.01
CA HIS A 174 12.32 29.71 1.21
C HIS A 174 12.06 31.20 0.93
N ASN A 175 10.81 31.57 0.63
CA ASN A 175 10.43 32.97 0.42
C ASN A 175 10.52 33.79 1.72
N LEU A 176 10.06 33.25 2.87
CA LEU A 176 10.17 33.93 4.16
C LEU A 176 11.64 34.17 4.57
N PHE A 177 12.51 33.19 4.40
CA PHE A 177 13.95 33.36 4.68
C PHE A 177 14.60 34.36 3.73
N ARG A 178 14.26 34.31 2.43
CA ARG A 178 14.78 35.25 1.43
C ARG A 178 14.39 36.70 1.72
N ASP A 179 13.14 36.94 2.12
CA ASP A 179 12.67 38.29 2.45
C ASP A 179 13.30 38.81 3.76
N SER A 180 13.58 37.92 4.72
CA SER A 180 14.25 38.30 5.97
C SER A 180 15.69 38.75 5.78
N GLU A 181 16.49 38.05 4.95
CA GLU A 181 17.86 38.47 4.67
C GLU A 181 17.90 39.80 3.90
N LEU A 182 17.02 40.00 2.90
CA LEU A 182 16.98 41.25 2.13
C LEU A 182 16.54 42.46 2.96
N GLY A 183 15.71 42.26 3.98
CA GLY A 183 15.31 43.30 4.93
C GLY A 183 16.46 43.77 5.82
N ASP A 184 17.32 42.85 6.26
CA ASP A 184 18.47 43.13 7.15
C ASP A 184 19.55 43.95 6.43
N TRP A 185 19.93 43.53 5.20
CA TRP A 185 20.86 44.27 4.35
C TRP A 185 20.34 45.65 3.91
N GLY A 186 19.01 45.78 3.75
CA GLY A 186 18.36 47.05 3.43
C GLY A 186 18.40 48.06 4.58
N ALA A 187 18.25 47.59 5.81
CA ALA A 187 18.29 48.41 7.02
C ALA A 187 19.72 48.91 7.31
N GLU A 188 20.73 48.01 7.28
CA GLU A 188 22.15 48.37 7.47
C GLU A 188 22.64 49.39 6.42
N GLY A 189 22.25 49.21 5.15
CA GLY A 189 22.61 50.15 4.08
C GLY A 189 21.92 51.53 4.20
N SER A 190 20.86 51.65 4.98
CA SER A 190 20.16 52.93 5.22
C SER A 190 20.77 53.71 6.38
N GLU A 191 21.16 53.03 7.47
CA GLU A 191 21.87 53.64 8.58
C GLU A 191 23.24 54.17 8.16
N HIS A 192 23.97 53.40 7.34
CA HIS A 192 25.28 53.81 6.83
C HIS A 192 25.19 55.06 5.92
N ARG A 193 24.12 55.19 5.14
CA ARG A 193 23.88 56.41 4.34
C ARG A 193 23.45 57.62 5.17
N SER A 194 22.74 57.41 6.27
CA SER A 194 22.32 58.50 7.17
C SER A 194 23.49 59.06 7.99
N THR A 195 24.40 58.20 8.44
CA THR A 195 25.62 58.59 9.18
C THR A 195 26.58 59.36 8.28
N VAL A 196 26.81 58.88 7.05
CA VAL A 196 27.65 59.59 6.07
C VAL A 196 27.05 60.95 5.67
N ARG A 197 25.71 61.08 5.60
CA ARG A 197 25.04 62.38 5.35
C ARG A 197 25.08 63.36 6.52
N SER A 198 25.24 62.88 7.76
CA SER A 198 25.32 63.74 8.94
C SER A 198 26.72 64.31 9.21
N LEU A 199 27.74 63.78 8.52
CA LEU A 199 29.15 64.17 8.67
C LEU A 199 29.65 65.06 7.51
N ALA A 200 28.78 65.44 6.57
CA ALA A 200 29.04 66.36 5.46
C ALA A 200 28.22 67.64 5.64
#